data_AF-A0A838IJM7-F1
#
_entry.id   AF-A0A838IJM7-F1
#
_cell.length_a   1.000
_cell.length_b   1.000
_cell.length_c   1.000
_cell.angle_alpha   90.00
_cell.angle_beta   90.00
_cell.angle_gamma   90.00
#
_symmetry.space_group_name_H-M   'P 1'
#
loop_
_entity.id
_entity.type
_entity.pdbx_description
1 polymer ?
#
loop_
_entity_poly.entity_id
_entity_poly.type
_entity_poly.pdbx_seq_one_letter_code
_entity_poly.pdbx_strand_id
1 'polypeptide(L)'
;MRCRVCPARIWKLIAVVPLWALVSTALGCATTAQKRAEQARKDTYELVLQERVHAYVYEMGCAAVLPVAEELLFNHGYQTQHYDAASHLLEMQWKYRDEDLRSRYLVQGVALDEQRCNVQIVHQEEAGAATHASRTYSLELELLNRVHPRGAEQVRGEARLEAERVYEESLGSEGVQL
;
A
#
# COMPACT_ATOMS: atom_id res chain seq x y z
N MET A 1 -8.85 63.30 -2.91
CA MET A 1 -8.17 64.45 -3.55
C MET A 1 -7.01 63.94 -4.39
N ARG A 2 -6.94 64.42 -5.64
CA ARG A 2 -5.82 64.41 -6.60
C ARG A 2 -5.41 63.09 -7.26
N CYS A 3 -6.07 62.85 -8.39
CA CYS A 3 -5.56 62.21 -9.60
C CYS A 3 -4.17 62.74 -10.01
N ARG A 4 -3.32 61.87 -10.57
CA ARG A 4 -2.32 62.26 -11.58
C ARG A 4 -2.44 61.32 -12.78
N VAL A 5 -2.90 61.94 -13.86
CA VAL A 5 -2.80 61.50 -15.25
C VAL A 5 -1.38 61.78 -15.75
N CYS A 6 -0.81 60.90 -16.58
CA CYS A 6 0.16 61.26 -17.64
C CYS A 6 0.37 60.07 -18.60
N PRO A 7 0.84 60.32 -19.85
CA PRO A 7 0.01 60.10 -21.02
C PRO A 7 0.56 59.07 -22.01
N ALA A 8 -0.30 58.75 -22.97
CA ALA A 8 -0.05 57.98 -24.17
C ALA A 8 1.17 58.46 -24.96
N ARG A 9 1.95 57.50 -25.48
CA ARG A 9 2.84 57.73 -26.62
C ARG A 9 2.73 56.55 -27.59
N ILE A 10 1.91 56.79 -28.60
CA ILE A 10 1.72 55.97 -29.80
C ILE A 10 2.93 56.22 -30.72
N TRP A 11 3.66 55.17 -31.10
CA TRP A 11 4.49 55.21 -32.30
C TRP A 11 4.57 53.84 -33.01
N LYS A 12 3.78 53.76 -34.07
CA LYS A 12 3.93 53.04 -35.36
C LYS A 12 4.81 51.78 -35.42
N LEU A 13 4.09 50.68 -35.73
CA LEU A 13 4.31 49.76 -36.87
C LEU A 13 5.73 49.21 -37.09
N ILE A 14 5.92 47.92 -36.82
CA ILE A 14 6.57 46.96 -37.74
C ILE A 14 5.83 45.62 -37.58
N ALA A 15 5.22 45.18 -38.68
CA ALA A 15 4.66 43.85 -38.81
C ALA A 15 5.80 42.85 -39.08
N VAL A 16 6.01 41.92 -38.15
CA VAL A 16 6.67 40.63 -38.42
C VAL A 16 5.94 39.59 -37.57
N VAL A 17 4.98 38.91 -38.17
CA VAL A 17 4.42 37.66 -37.64
C VAL A 17 5.41 36.55 -38.01
N PRO A 18 5.91 35.78 -37.03
CA PRO A 18 6.08 34.37 -37.28
C PRO A 18 5.48 33.56 -36.12
N LEU A 19 4.34 32.94 -36.41
CA LEU A 19 4.24 31.48 -36.37
C LEU A 19 4.91 30.78 -35.17
N TRP A 20 4.49 31.11 -33.95
CA TRP A 20 4.87 30.40 -32.71
C TRP A 20 3.65 29.82 -31.98
N ALA A 21 2.63 29.41 -32.75
CA ALA A 21 1.42 28.77 -32.26
C ALA A 21 1.38 27.32 -32.74
N LEU A 22 2.29 26.47 -32.23
CA LEU A 22 2.24 25.00 -32.40
C LEU A 22 3.23 24.28 -31.49
N VAL A 23 3.49 24.82 -30.29
CA VAL A 23 4.25 24.10 -29.25
C VAL A 23 3.27 23.13 -28.55
N SER A 24 3.12 21.97 -29.18
CA SER A 24 3.07 20.66 -28.51
C SER A 24 2.17 20.53 -27.28
N THR A 25 0.85 20.57 -27.46
CA THR A 25 -0.07 19.79 -26.61
C THR A 25 -0.02 18.31 -27.05
N ALA A 26 1.16 17.70 -26.95
CA ALA A 26 1.35 16.26 -27.08
C ALA A 26 1.33 15.58 -25.70
N LEU A 27 0.51 16.10 -24.78
CA LEU A 27 0.13 15.39 -23.57
C LEU A 27 -0.90 14.35 -24.00
N GLY A 28 -0.42 13.18 -24.41
CA GLY A 28 -1.27 12.06 -24.81
C GLY A 28 -2.32 11.79 -23.74
N CYS A 29 -3.57 12.08 -24.06
CA CYS A 29 -4.70 11.69 -23.21
C CYS A 29 -4.70 10.17 -23.16
N ALA A 30 -4.24 9.60 -22.03
CA ALA A 30 -4.38 8.18 -21.77
C ALA A 30 -5.83 7.79 -22.04
N THR A 31 -6.02 6.80 -22.93
CA THR A 31 -7.35 6.36 -23.33
C THR A 31 -8.10 5.82 -22.10
N THR A 32 -9.43 5.88 -22.13
CA THR A 32 -10.26 5.28 -21.06
C THR A 32 -9.90 3.82 -20.83
N ALA A 33 -9.61 3.11 -21.92
CA ALA A 33 -8.96 1.80 -21.99
C ALA A 33 -7.74 1.66 -21.08
N GLN A 34 -6.71 2.47 -21.32
CA GLN A 34 -5.45 2.44 -20.57
C GLN A 34 -5.66 2.75 -19.08
N LYS A 35 -6.56 3.68 -18.76
CA LYS A 35 -6.88 4.00 -17.35
C LYS A 35 -7.52 2.81 -16.64
N ARG A 36 -8.42 2.09 -17.30
CA ARG A 36 -9.04 0.87 -16.73
C ARG A 36 -8.02 -0.25 -16.57
N ALA A 37 -7.20 -0.50 -17.59
CA ALA A 37 -6.15 -1.51 -17.52
C ALA A 37 -5.16 -1.21 -16.39
N GLU A 38 -4.76 0.06 -16.23
CA GLU A 38 -3.88 0.49 -15.14
C GLU A 38 -4.50 0.30 -13.75
N GLN A 39 -5.81 0.57 -13.63
CA GLN A 39 -6.52 0.33 -12.37
C GLN A 39 -6.59 -1.16 -12.06
N ALA A 40 -6.96 -1.99 -13.04
CA ALA A 40 -6.98 -3.45 -12.90
C ALA A 40 -5.61 -3.99 -12.48
N ARG A 41 -4.52 -3.49 -13.09
CA ARG A 41 -3.15 -3.84 -12.70
C ARG A 41 -2.89 -3.58 -11.22
N LYS A 42 -3.25 -2.39 -10.72
CA LYS A 42 -3.04 -2.02 -9.31
C LYS A 42 -3.88 -2.87 -8.37
N ASP A 43 -5.14 -3.08 -8.69
CA ASP A 43 -6.07 -3.85 -7.87
C ASP A 43 -5.63 -5.33 -7.81
N THR A 44 -5.23 -5.91 -8.94
CA THR A 44 -4.65 -7.26 -9.01
C THR A 44 -3.35 -7.36 -8.22
N TYR A 45 -2.46 -6.37 -8.34
CA TYR A 45 -1.21 -6.38 -7.58
C TYR A 45 -1.47 -6.43 -6.07
N GLU A 46 -2.34 -5.54 -5.56
CA GLU A 46 -2.67 -5.50 -4.13
C GLU A 46 -3.37 -6.79 -3.67
N LEU A 47 -4.32 -7.30 -4.44
CA LEU A 47 -5.04 -8.55 -4.10
C LEU A 47 -4.07 -9.74 -4.01
N VAL A 48 -3.25 -9.95 -5.04
CA VAL A 48 -2.31 -11.07 -5.07
C VAL A 48 -1.26 -10.91 -3.98
N LEU A 49 -0.79 -9.69 -3.72
CA LEU A 49 0.15 -9.43 -2.63
C LEU A 49 -0.43 -9.86 -1.28
N GLN A 50 -1.69 -9.49 -1.00
CA GLN A 50 -2.39 -9.88 0.23
C GLN A 50 -2.55 -11.40 0.34
N GLU A 51 -2.98 -12.07 -0.73
CA GLU A 51 -3.13 -13.53 -0.76
C GLU A 51 -1.80 -14.26 -0.51
N ARG A 52 -0.73 -13.79 -1.13
CA ARG A 52 0.61 -14.40 -1.00
C ARG A 52 1.21 -14.17 0.38
N VAL A 53 1.06 -12.97 0.94
CA VAL A 53 1.48 -12.67 2.31
C VAL A 53 0.66 -13.49 3.31
N HIS A 54 -0.66 -13.60 3.11
CA HIS A 54 -1.56 -14.39 3.96
C HIS A 54 -1.13 -15.86 4.05
N ALA A 55 -0.85 -16.47 2.89
CA ALA A 55 -0.47 -17.87 2.77
C ALA A 55 1.01 -18.14 3.11
N TYR A 56 1.81 -17.10 3.39
CA TYR A 56 3.24 -17.25 3.56
C TYR A 56 3.59 -18.07 4.83
N VAL A 57 4.48 -19.05 4.67
CA VAL A 57 5.00 -19.87 5.78
C VAL A 57 6.47 -19.58 5.96
N TYR A 58 6.84 -19.14 7.15
CA TYR A 58 8.23 -18.97 7.56
C TYR A 58 8.86 -20.35 7.78
N GLU A 59 10.06 -20.57 7.23
CA GLU A 59 10.90 -21.76 7.46
C GLU A 59 11.63 -21.69 8.80
N MET A 60 10.93 -21.22 9.83
CA MET A 60 11.36 -21.21 11.23
C MET A 60 10.14 -21.28 12.16
N GLY A 61 10.35 -21.82 13.35
CA GLY A 61 9.28 -21.94 14.36
C GLY A 61 8.77 -20.59 14.87
N CYS A 62 7.53 -20.56 15.37
CA CYS A 62 6.90 -19.31 15.82
C CYS A 62 7.67 -18.59 16.94
N ALA A 63 8.39 -19.34 17.78
CA ALA A 63 9.26 -18.78 18.81
C ALA A 63 10.41 -17.90 18.26
N ALA A 64 10.82 -18.11 17.00
CA ALA A 64 11.82 -17.28 16.34
C ALA A 64 11.20 -16.07 15.61
N VAL A 65 9.99 -16.23 15.05
CA VAL A 65 9.33 -15.17 14.26
C VAL A 65 8.67 -14.11 15.15
N LEU A 66 7.98 -14.53 16.22
CA LEU A 66 7.19 -13.62 17.05
C LEU A 66 8.01 -12.50 17.72
N PRO A 67 9.24 -12.73 18.23
CA PRO A 67 10.06 -11.64 18.76
C PRO A 67 10.39 -10.56 17.72
N VAL A 68 10.55 -10.94 16.44
CA VAL A 68 10.79 -9.98 15.35
C VAL A 68 9.52 -9.19 15.03
N ALA A 69 8.35 -9.82 15.14
CA ALA A 69 7.07 -9.14 15.01
C ALA A 69 6.81 -8.16 16.17
N GLU A 70 7.22 -8.53 17.38
CA GLU A 70 7.18 -7.66 18.56
C GLU A 70 8.06 -6.42 18.36
N GLU A 71 9.33 -6.61 17.96
CA GLU A 71 10.26 -5.52 17.65
C GLU A 71 9.72 -4.60 16.55
N LEU A 72 9.13 -5.18 15.51
CA LEU A 72 8.45 -4.42 14.46
C LEU A 72 7.38 -3.51 15.06
N LEU A 73 6.48 -4.01 15.89
CA LEU A 73 5.40 -3.23 16.50
C LEU A 73 5.90 -2.20 17.53
N PHE A 74 6.98 -2.51 18.25
CA PHE A 74 7.68 -1.52 19.08
C PHE A 74 8.19 -0.34 18.24
N ASN A 75 8.76 -0.58 17.06
CA ASN A 75 9.21 0.47 16.16
C ASN A 75 8.05 1.32 15.59
N HIS A 76 6.83 0.78 15.60
CA HIS A 76 5.58 1.51 15.29
C HIS A 76 4.97 2.22 16.51
N GLY A 77 5.66 2.20 17.66
CA GLY A 77 5.28 2.91 18.87
C GLY A 77 4.18 2.24 19.68
N TYR A 78 4.03 0.91 19.56
CA TYR A 78 3.23 0.09 20.46
C TYR A 78 4.09 -0.45 21.61
N GLN A 79 3.46 -1.04 22.62
CA GLN A 79 4.14 -1.73 23.70
C GLN A 79 3.49 -3.08 23.93
N THR A 80 4.23 -4.09 24.35
CA THR A 80 3.67 -5.41 24.66
C THR A 80 2.84 -5.34 25.95
N GLN A 81 1.63 -5.90 25.89
CA GLN A 81 0.76 -6.11 27.04
C GLN A 81 0.88 -7.54 27.53
N HIS A 82 0.83 -8.50 26.62
CA HIS A 82 0.79 -9.91 26.95
C HIS A 82 1.47 -10.74 25.85
N TYR A 83 2.17 -11.79 26.26
CA TYR A 83 2.73 -12.80 25.38
C TYR A 83 2.41 -14.18 25.94
N ASP A 84 1.61 -14.95 25.20
CA ASP A 84 1.30 -16.34 25.49
C ASP A 84 2.10 -17.25 24.55
N ALA A 85 3.17 -17.83 25.10
CA ALA A 85 4.05 -18.72 24.36
C ALA A 85 3.35 -20.04 23.95
N ALA A 86 2.33 -20.48 24.68
CA ALA A 86 1.64 -21.75 24.42
C ALA A 86 0.65 -21.63 23.26
N SER A 87 -0.05 -20.49 23.15
CA SER A 87 -0.96 -20.20 22.04
C SER A 87 -0.32 -19.38 20.91
N HIS A 88 0.97 -19.01 21.06
CA HIS A 88 1.70 -18.17 20.10
C HIS A 88 1.02 -16.82 19.84
N LEU A 89 0.46 -16.23 20.90
CA LEU A 89 -0.28 -14.97 20.85
C LEU A 89 0.53 -13.85 21.50
N LEU A 90 0.63 -12.72 20.81
CA LEU A 90 1.26 -11.50 21.27
C LEU A 90 0.23 -10.37 21.19
N GLU A 91 -0.09 -9.76 22.33
CA GLU A 91 -1.01 -8.64 22.42
C GLU A 91 -0.27 -7.35 22.75
N MET A 92 -0.48 -6.31 21.94
CA MET A 92 0.00 -4.97 22.24
C MET A 92 -0.97 -4.24 23.17
N GLN A 93 -0.43 -3.30 23.94
CA GLN A 93 -1.19 -2.34 24.73
C GLN A 93 -2.05 -1.45 23.83
N TRP A 94 -3.20 -1.05 24.35
CA TRP A 94 -4.07 -0.06 23.75
C TRP A 94 -3.36 1.30 23.64
N LYS A 95 -3.35 1.85 22.43
CA LYS A 95 -2.95 3.22 22.14
C LYS A 95 -4.20 4.07 21.96
N TYR A 96 -4.37 5.06 22.82
CA TYR A 96 -5.48 6.00 22.77
C TYR A 96 -5.17 7.09 21.74
N ARG A 97 -6.12 7.34 20.83
CA ARG A 97 -6.07 8.47 19.89
C ARG A 97 -6.93 9.63 20.39
N ASP A 98 -8.12 9.31 20.88
CA ASP A 98 -9.10 10.23 21.48
C ASP A 98 -9.76 9.57 22.71
N GLU A 99 -10.68 10.26 23.40
CA GLU A 99 -11.36 9.74 24.61
C GLU A 99 -12.09 8.41 24.35
N ASP A 100 -12.71 8.26 23.18
CA ASP A 100 -13.49 7.08 22.81
C ASP A 100 -12.82 6.18 21.77
N LEU A 101 -11.63 6.56 21.27
CA LEU A 101 -10.94 5.85 20.20
C LEU A 101 -9.61 5.28 20.68
N ARG A 102 -9.51 3.95 20.70
CA ARG A 102 -8.26 3.24 21.01
C ARG A 102 -7.98 2.15 19.97
N SER A 103 -6.71 1.90 19.72
CA SER A 103 -6.31 0.78 18.88
C SER A 103 -5.14 0.00 19.43
N ARG A 104 -5.04 -1.29 19.06
CA ARG A 104 -3.91 -2.16 19.38
C ARG A 104 -3.64 -3.12 18.23
N TYR A 105 -2.48 -3.73 18.26
CA TYR A 105 -2.15 -4.85 17.38
C TYR A 105 -2.17 -6.17 18.17
N LEU A 106 -2.64 -7.21 17.50
CA LEU A 106 -2.56 -8.60 17.93
C LEU A 106 -1.74 -9.36 16.90
N VAL A 107 -0.73 -10.11 17.33
CA VAL A 107 0.03 -11.01 16.47
C VAL A 107 -0.24 -12.43 16.89
N GLN A 108 -0.68 -13.26 15.97
CA GLN A 108 -0.91 -14.68 16.21
C GLN A 108 -0.04 -15.51 15.28
N GLY A 109 0.78 -16.37 15.87
CA GLY A 109 1.49 -17.43 15.17
C GLY A 109 0.64 -18.70 15.11
N VAL A 110 0.67 -19.37 13.96
CA VAL A 110 0.13 -20.72 13.78
C VAL A 110 1.31 -21.63 13.48
N ALA A 111 1.69 -22.44 14.46
CA ALA A 111 2.74 -23.44 14.28
C ALA A 111 2.20 -24.57 13.41
N LEU A 112 2.80 -24.76 12.23
CA LEU A 112 2.51 -25.91 11.37
C LEU A 112 3.34 -27.13 11.80
N ASP A 113 4.55 -26.87 12.30
CA ASP A 113 5.42 -27.79 13.04
C ASP A 113 6.47 -26.98 13.84
N GLU A 114 7.48 -27.66 14.40
CA GLU A 114 8.54 -27.04 15.20
C GLU A 114 9.39 -26.01 14.43
N GLN A 115 9.45 -26.11 13.10
CA GLN A 115 10.30 -25.30 12.22
C GLN A 115 9.50 -24.52 11.18
N ARG A 116 8.17 -24.50 11.26
CA ARG A 116 7.31 -23.76 10.33
C ARG A 116 6.23 -22.99 11.05
N CYS A 117 6.17 -21.69 10.77
CA CYS A 117 5.19 -20.79 11.34
C CYS A 117 4.47 -20.02 10.24
N ASN A 118 3.15 -19.85 10.36
CA ASN A 118 2.42 -18.80 9.67
C ASN A 118 2.10 -17.70 10.69
N VAL A 119 2.20 -16.43 10.31
CA VAL A 119 1.92 -15.31 11.23
C VAL A 119 0.85 -14.42 10.64
N GLN A 120 -0.05 -13.98 11.50
CA GLN A 120 -1.03 -12.94 11.18
C GLN A 120 -0.96 -11.78 12.15
N ILE A 121 -1.09 -10.57 11.63
CA ILE A 121 -1.10 -9.31 12.38
C ILE A 121 -2.46 -8.65 12.18
N VAL A 122 -3.20 -8.49 13.27
CA VAL A 122 -4.54 -7.90 13.28
C VAL A 122 -4.49 -6.56 14.00
N HIS A 123 -4.97 -5.51 13.34
CA HIS A 123 -5.26 -4.23 13.96
C HIS A 123 -6.66 -4.28 14.55
N GLN A 124 -6.78 -4.09 15.86
CA GLN A 124 -8.04 -3.97 16.56
C GLN A 124 -8.25 -2.51 16.93
N GLU A 125 -9.38 -1.95 16.54
CA GLU A 125 -9.82 -0.60 16.88
C GLU A 125 -11.13 -0.66 17.65
N GLU A 126 -11.23 0.14 18.70
CA GLU A 126 -12.45 0.29 19.49
C GLU A 126 -12.87 1.76 19.50
N ALA A 127 -14.13 1.98 19.13
CA ALA A 127 -14.79 3.28 19.09
C ALA A 127 -16.10 3.20 19.91
N GLY A 128 -16.05 3.59 21.17
CA GLY A 128 -17.16 3.41 22.12
C GLY A 128 -17.53 1.93 22.30
N ALA A 129 -18.75 1.53 21.88
CA ALA A 129 -19.21 0.14 21.93
C ALA A 129 -18.90 -0.68 20.66
N ALA A 130 -18.36 -0.05 19.61
CA ALA A 130 -18.02 -0.72 18.37
C ALA A 130 -16.57 -1.23 18.41
N THR A 131 -16.36 -2.47 17.97
CA THR A 131 -15.03 -3.05 17.78
C THR A 131 -14.86 -3.44 16.33
N HIS A 132 -13.80 -2.95 15.69
CA HIS A 132 -13.41 -3.31 14.34
C HIS A 132 -12.05 -4.02 14.39
N ALA A 133 -11.93 -5.13 13.66
CA ALA A 133 -10.68 -5.86 13.54
C ALA A 133 -10.38 -6.09 12.07
N SER A 134 -9.16 -5.74 11.65
CA SER A 134 -8.71 -5.92 10.28
C SER A 134 -7.27 -6.45 10.24
N ARG A 135 -7.02 -7.39 9.32
CA ARG A 135 -5.67 -7.90 9.08
C ARG A 135 -4.82 -6.82 8.41
N THR A 136 -3.58 -6.68 8.86
CA THR A 136 -2.66 -5.64 8.39
C THR A 136 -1.55 -6.24 7.53
N TYR A 137 -1.86 -6.46 6.26
CA TYR A 137 -0.93 -7.07 5.30
C TYR A 137 0.36 -6.27 5.07
N SER A 138 0.31 -4.95 5.23
CA SER A 138 1.50 -4.09 5.11
C SER A 138 2.54 -4.41 6.19
N LEU A 139 2.11 -4.63 7.43
CA LEU A 139 2.99 -5.04 8.53
C LEU A 139 3.45 -6.49 8.37
N GLU A 140 2.60 -7.38 7.87
CA GLU A 140 3.00 -8.76 7.59
C GLU A 140 4.05 -8.84 6.47
N LEU A 141 3.93 -8.01 5.43
CA LEU A 141 4.94 -7.89 4.40
C LEU A 141 6.23 -7.25 4.94
N GLU A 142 6.14 -6.28 5.86
CA GLU A 142 7.31 -5.70 6.52
C GLU A 142 8.03 -6.75 7.38
N LEU A 143 7.28 -7.54 8.15
CA LEU A 143 7.81 -8.68 8.90
C LEU A 143 8.50 -9.69 7.96
N LEU A 144 7.82 -10.07 6.88
CA LEU A 144 8.39 -10.95 5.86
C LEU A 144 9.69 -10.39 5.29
N ASN A 145 9.74 -9.09 5.00
CA ASN A 145 10.94 -8.43 4.49
C ASN A 145 12.10 -8.42 5.49
N ARG A 146 11.82 -8.39 6.79
CA ARG A 146 12.85 -8.44 7.85
C ARG A 146 13.36 -9.86 8.10
N VAL A 147 12.45 -10.84 8.13
CA VAL A 147 12.76 -12.24 8.47
C VAL A 147 13.29 -13.01 7.26
N HIS A 148 12.64 -12.86 6.10
CA HIS A 148 13.01 -13.56 4.87
C HIS A 148 12.93 -12.62 3.65
N PRO A 149 13.95 -11.77 3.43
CA PRO A 149 13.97 -10.79 2.34
C PRO A 149 13.73 -11.39 0.96
N ARG A 150 14.31 -12.56 0.68
CA ARG A 150 14.14 -13.27 -0.60
C ARG A 150 12.69 -13.72 -0.81
N GLY A 151 12.02 -14.19 0.25
CA GLY A 151 10.59 -14.53 0.20
C GLY A 151 9.72 -13.30 -0.06
N ALA A 152 10.04 -12.15 0.55
CA ALA A 152 9.35 -10.89 0.27
C ALA A 152 9.51 -10.46 -1.20
N GLU A 153 10.72 -10.57 -1.76
CA GLU A 153 10.99 -10.29 -3.17
C GLU A 153 10.23 -11.23 -4.09
N GLN A 154 10.20 -12.53 -3.79
CA GLN A 154 9.42 -13.51 -4.53
C GLN A 154 7.93 -13.17 -4.54
N VAL A 155 7.35 -12.90 -3.37
CA VAL A 155 5.94 -12.53 -3.22
C VAL A 155 5.59 -11.27 -4.03
N ARG A 156 6.42 -10.23 -3.98
CA ARG A 156 6.24 -9.02 -4.81
C ARG A 156 6.40 -9.30 -6.29
N GLY A 157 7.33 -10.19 -6.66
CA GLY A 157 7.56 -10.63 -8.03
C GLY A 157 6.35 -11.36 -8.61
N GLU A 158 5.78 -12.31 -7.87
CA GLU A 158 4.57 -13.04 -8.25
C GLU A 158 3.37 -12.09 -8.42
N ALA A 159 3.16 -11.17 -7.47
CA ALA A 159 2.10 -10.17 -7.56
C ALA A 159 2.27 -9.26 -8.79
N ARG A 160 3.52 -8.86 -9.10
CA ARG A 160 3.82 -8.02 -10.26
C ARG A 160 3.58 -8.74 -11.59
N LEU A 161 4.00 -10.00 -11.69
CA LEU A 161 3.81 -10.80 -12.90
C LEU A 161 2.33 -10.98 -13.21
N GLU A 162 1.52 -11.29 -12.20
CA GLU A 162 0.08 -11.47 -12.36
C GLU A 162 -0.64 -10.15 -12.70
N ALA A 163 -0.24 -9.06 -12.05
CA ALA A 163 -0.76 -7.73 -12.37
C ALA A 163 -0.48 -7.32 -13.82
N GLU A 164 0.73 -7.59 -14.33
CA GLU A 164 1.09 -7.28 -15.71
C GLU A 164 0.33 -8.16 -16.72
N ARG A 165 0.11 -9.44 -16.40
CA ARG A 165 -0.76 -10.33 -17.21
C ARG A 165 -2.17 -9.76 -17.35
N VAL A 166 -2.78 -9.34 -16.24
CA VAL A 166 -4.12 -8.73 -16.26
C VAL A 166 -4.15 -7.41 -17.03
N TYR A 167 -3.08 -6.61 -16.95
CA TYR A 167 -2.95 -5.38 -17.73
C TYR A 167 -2.98 -5.65 -19.24
N GLU A 168 -2.16 -6.60 -19.72
CA GLU A 168 -2.08 -6.99 -21.13
C GLU A 168 -3.42 -7.55 -21.64
N GLU A 169 -4.06 -8.42 -20.86
CA GLU A 169 -5.39 -8.98 -21.17
C GLU A 169 -6.47 -7.89 -21.25
N SER A 170 -6.44 -6.93 -20.32
CA SER A 170 -7.38 -5.80 -20.31
C SER A 170 -7.27 -4.95 -21.58
N LEU A 171 -6.04 -4.68 -22.04
CA LEU A 171 -5.81 -3.94 -23.29
C LEU A 171 -6.20 -4.74 -24.55
N GLY A 172 -5.97 -6.06 -24.55
CA GLY A 172 -6.31 -6.93 -25.69
C GLY A 172 -7.82 -7.11 -25.89
N SER A 173 -8.60 -7.12 -24.80
CA SER A 173 -10.05 -7.36 -24.83
C SER A 173 -10.89 -6.27 -25.52
N GLU A 174 -10.39 -5.02 -25.59
CA GLU A 174 -11.09 -3.92 -26.26
C GLU A 174 -10.82 -3.86 -27.79
N GLY A 175 -9.90 -4.68 -28.31
CA GLY A 175 -9.61 -4.81 -29.74
C GLY A 175 -10.58 -5.72 -30.52
N VAL A 176 -11.50 -6.41 -29.83
CA VAL A 176 -12.41 -7.42 -30.42
C VAL A 176 -13.86 -6.93 -30.54
N GLN A 177 -14.10 -5.62 -30.47
CA GLN A 177 -15.39 -5.01 -30.80
C GLN A 177 -15.29 -4.29 -32.15
N LEU A 178 -15.36 -5.06 -33.25
CA LEU A 178 -15.66 -4.58 -34.60
C LEU A 178 -16.90 -5.29 -35.14
#